data_AF-A0A7W0ZT87-F1
#
_entry.id   AF-A0A7W0ZT87-F1
#
_cell.length_a   1.000
_cell.length_b   1.000
_cell.length_c   1.000
_cell.angle_alpha   90.00
_cell.angle_beta   90.00
_cell.angle_gamma   90.00
#
_symmetry.space_group_name_H-M   'P 1'
#
loop_
_entity.id
_entity.type
_entity.pdbx_description
1 polymer ?
#
loop_
_entity_poly.entity_id
_entity_poly.type
_entity_poly.pdbx_seq_one_letter_code
_entity_poly.pdbx_strand_id
1 'polypeptide(L)'
;MFVKLGGVEIASGGSTPVKLSTEPNADGSVQVGIYEELAGGTGSQWRAGVWVSAFVAASTLGKDLTDFSFSAASGGYIDGASASGLMAGGFLATMTGEKIDPTVTMTGIINPDGTIGPVSGIPEKFLGSIEKGKRTLGYPIGMRWSKSEVTGKDVDLVALAKSKGAEAVEVANVHEAYKLLTHKRLPETLPVAESDMVLDDETIKGMDAKYKGWQKKLAEEWGALLQLQQAGRLPARLLAMAGHAQKSAEQAEKLHKQGLIAGAYSKMLVAWVYAASATDTYDIVTKIQAGNTEAAVAAINSLDQLDSLTTDVFKKIGAIKPSTLGGHLLMIASFQAALRSWGFKVFAKEQVTQTKDLIGMLARRSKAELQGPEVAEAVVERLAPTVLLIGQTVASAAMAAEELEFMTEKSVNYMCSIPNIKRMSTSFQSAGAAGVNYFETLLVEPAAKQFGLTMDQARVRIAMSEPNYLVSYMLSHLQQVDGLPKQLKELWGEKSPQWNLLMLAGSELAYYNSAELIAKYYSLGISTDYQTGRANAVQHEKAFMNMLASAERTARSSARGARIATGSIPVQAKLAYQQATIAREGDLSDKIDALSQFWLSSAYSQTAVMLARN
;
A
#
# COMPACT_ATOMS: atom_id res chain seq x y z
N MET A 1 18.19 -4.36 19.03
CA MET A 1 18.22 -5.81 19.31
C MET A 1 17.97 -6.59 18.03
N PHE A 2 18.54 -7.79 17.87
CA PHE A 2 18.41 -8.65 16.69
C PHE A 2 18.34 -10.14 17.08
N VAL A 3 17.90 -10.98 16.16
CA VAL A 3 17.97 -12.45 16.26
C VAL A 3 18.74 -12.97 15.05
N LYS A 4 19.60 -13.96 15.25
CA LYS A 4 20.31 -14.69 14.18
C LYS A 4 19.56 -15.98 13.89
N LEU A 5 19.06 -16.10 12.66
CA LEU A 5 18.37 -17.27 12.14
C LEU A 5 19.28 -17.97 11.12
N GLY A 6 19.82 -19.15 11.45
CA GLY A 6 20.46 -20.04 10.47
C GLY A 6 21.99 -20.18 10.52
N GLY A 7 22.42 -21.45 10.59
CA GLY A 7 23.76 -22.04 10.68
C GLY A 7 23.64 -23.49 11.19
N VAL A 8 24.74 -24.19 11.51
CA VAL A 8 24.70 -25.43 12.34
C VAL A 8 24.30 -25.11 13.81
N GLU A 9 24.29 -23.84 14.17
CA GLU A 9 23.99 -23.34 15.51
C GLU A 9 22.50 -23.01 15.74
N ILE A 10 22.08 -23.13 17.00
CA ILE A 10 20.76 -22.78 17.50
C ILE A 10 20.55 -21.25 17.39
N ALA A 11 19.34 -20.81 17.04
CA ALA A 11 19.01 -19.38 16.97
C ALA A 11 19.42 -18.64 18.25
N SER A 12 20.02 -17.46 18.10
CA SER A 12 20.54 -16.66 19.22
C SER A 12 20.22 -15.18 19.05
N GLY A 13 20.07 -14.47 20.17
CA GLY A 13 19.78 -13.05 20.19
C GLY A 13 21.00 -12.18 20.45
N GLY A 14 20.88 -10.90 20.13
CA GLY A 14 21.90 -9.91 20.49
C GLY A 14 21.42 -8.46 20.40
N SER A 15 22.31 -7.54 20.71
CA SER A 15 22.07 -6.11 20.53
C SER A 15 23.30 -5.41 19.93
N THR A 16 23.09 -4.62 18.88
CA THR A 16 24.12 -3.79 18.23
C THR A 16 23.76 -2.33 18.45
N PRO A 17 24.71 -1.47 18.86
CA PRO A 17 24.46 -0.04 18.95
C PRO A 17 24.27 0.55 17.55
N VAL A 18 23.30 1.47 17.43
CA VAL A 18 23.12 2.30 16.23
C VAL A 18 23.42 3.74 16.63
N LYS A 19 24.32 4.40 15.91
CA LYS A 19 24.59 5.82 16.09
C LYS A 19 23.71 6.61 15.14
N LEU A 20 22.92 7.53 15.70
CA LEU A 20 22.00 8.38 14.95
C LEU A 20 22.43 9.85 15.10
N SER A 21 22.30 10.63 14.05
CA SER A 21 22.45 12.09 14.11
C SER A 21 21.44 12.79 13.21
N THR A 22 21.08 14.01 13.60
CA THR A 22 20.27 14.93 12.79
C THR A 22 20.84 16.32 12.85
N GLU A 23 20.85 17.03 11.73
CA GLU A 23 21.26 18.44 11.66
C GLU A 23 20.26 19.22 10.80
N PRO A 24 19.96 20.50 11.10
CA PRO A 24 19.16 21.32 10.22
C PRO A 24 19.77 21.37 8.82
N ASN A 25 18.94 21.25 7.78
CA ASN A 25 19.39 21.15 6.40
C ASN A 25 19.03 22.42 5.61
N ALA A 26 20.03 23.26 5.36
CA ALA A 26 19.85 24.50 4.60
C ALA A 26 19.70 24.27 3.08
N ASP A 27 20.15 23.11 2.56
CA ASP A 27 20.11 22.82 1.13
C ASP A 27 18.69 22.49 0.64
N GLY A 28 17.80 22.08 1.55
CA GLY A 28 16.42 21.71 1.22
C GLY A 28 16.32 20.50 0.29
N SER A 29 17.36 19.67 0.25
CA SER A 29 17.44 18.41 -0.50
C SER A 29 17.34 17.21 0.45
N VAL A 30 16.87 16.06 -0.04
CA VAL A 30 16.81 14.85 0.79
C VAL A 30 18.22 14.36 1.13
N GLN A 31 18.55 14.27 2.42
CA GLN A 31 19.86 13.81 2.91
C GLN A 31 19.70 12.75 3.99
N VAL A 32 19.77 11.47 3.62
CA VAL A 32 19.78 10.33 4.54
C VAL A 32 21.04 9.50 4.31
N GLY A 33 22.00 9.64 5.22
CA GLY A 33 23.28 8.95 5.19
C GLY A 33 23.24 7.62 5.94
N ILE A 34 23.77 6.58 5.30
CA ILE A 34 23.96 5.26 5.90
C ILE A 34 25.45 4.95 5.94
N TYR A 35 25.98 4.79 7.14
CA TYR A 35 27.39 4.47 7.37
C TYR A 35 27.53 3.04 7.87
N GLU A 36 28.37 2.26 7.21
CA GLU A 36 28.62 0.85 7.53
C GLU A 36 30.08 0.60 7.86
N GLU A 37 30.33 -0.35 8.76
CA GLU A 37 31.68 -0.79 9.12
C GLU A 37 32.32 -1.66 8.03
N LEU A 38 31.50 -2.52 7.40
CA LEU A 38 31.90 -3.44 6.34
C LEU A 38 31.14 -3.08 5.07
N ALA A 39 31.81 -3.12 3.92
CA ALA A 39 31.18 -2.85 2.63
C ALA A 39 30.04 -3.86 2.36
N GLY A 40 28.83 -3.36 2.14
CA GLY A 40 27.63 -4.19 2.03
C GLY A 40 27.18 -4.85 3.34
N GLY A 41 27.69 -4.38 4.48
CA GLY A 41 27.35 -4.90 5.81
C GLY A 41 25.91 -4.61 6.23
N THR A 42 25.28 -3.61 5.61
CA THR A 42 23.87 -3.26 5.87
C THR A 42 22.96 -3.72 4.74
N GLY A 43 22.03 -4.63 5.04
CA GLY A 43 21.08 -5.18 4.07
C GLY A 43 19.92 -4.24 3.70
N SER A 44 19.18 -4.57 2.65
CA SER A 44 18.14 -3.71 2.07
C SER A 44 17.00 -3.40 3.05
N GLN A 45 16.62 -4.35 3.92
CA GLN A 45 15.54 -4.14 4.89
C GLN A 45 15.96 -3.16 5.98
N TRP A 46 17.21 -3.27 6.47
CA TRP A 46 17.73 -2.31 7.45
C TRP A 46 17.84 -0.91 6.86
N ARG A 47 18.36 -0.79 5.62
CA ARG A 47 18.48 0.50 4.92
C ARG A 47 17.11 1.13 4.68
N ALA A 48 16.12 0.37 4.24
CA ALA A 48 14.73 0.85 4.13
C ALA A 48 14.18 1.30 5.49
N GLY A 49 14.48 0.54 6.55
CA GLY A 49 14.15 0.92 7.93
C GLY A 49 14.68 2.30 8.31
N VAL A 50 15.92 2.66 7.93
CA VAL A 50 16.48 4.01 8.18
C VAL A 50 15.67 5.09 7.47
N TRP A 51 15.37 4.91 6.18
CA TRP A 51 14.61 5.87 5.38
C TRP A 51 13.22 6.14 5.96
N VAL A 52 12.47 5.08 6.27
CA VAL A 52 11.13 5.22 6.86
C VAL A 52 11.21 5.84 8.26
N SER A 53 12.22 5.50 9.06
CA SER A 53 12.42 6.07 10.39
C SER A 53 12.68 7.57 10.36
N ALA A 54 13.54 8.04 9.44
CA ALA A 54 13.82 9.46 9.25
C ALA A 54 12.57 10.22 8.79
N PHE A 55 11.83 9.65 7.83
CA PHE A 55 10.59 10.21 7.33
C PHE A 55 9.54 10.36 8.44
N VAL A 56 9.30 9.30 9.23
CA VAL A 56 8.33 9.31 10.33
C VAL A 56 8.77 10.24 11.47
N ALA A 57 10.07 10.32 11.78
CA ALA A 57 10.58 11.25 12.79
C ALA A 57 10.34 12.71 12.38
N ALA A 58 10.65 13.06 11.13
CA ALA A 58 10.39 14.40 10.59
C ALA A 58 8.88 14.73 10.61
N SER A 59 8.05 13.85 10.07
CA SER A 59 6.61 14.09 9.96
C SER A 59 5.91 14.18 11.32
N THR A 60 6.39 13.43 12.33
CA THR A 60 5.91 13.49 13.72
C THR A 60 6.07 14.87 14.34
N LEU A 61 7.17 15.58 14.03
CA LEU A 61 7.39 16.96 14.49
C LEU A 61 6.80 18.01 13.54
N GLY A 62 6.02 17.58 12.55
CA GLY A 62 5.50 18.46 11.53
C GLY A 62 6.62 19.11 10.71
N LYS A 63 7.62 18.32 10.31
CA LYS A 63 8.73 18.70 9.43
C LYS A 63 8.69 17.87 8.15
N ASP A 64 9.30 18.38 7.09
CA ASP A 64 9.59 17.60 5.89
C ASP A 64 10.94 16.87 6.06
N LEU A 65 11.13 15.75 5.35
CA LEU A 65 12.41 15.02 5.36
C LEU A 65 13.58 15.91 4.89
N THR A 66 13.32 16.92 4.05
CA THR A 66 14.32 17.89 3.59
C THR A 66 14.68 18.98 4.59
N ASP A 67 13.94 19.13 5.70
CA ASP A 67 14.25 20.12 6.74
C ASP A 67 15.50 19.75 7.57
N PHE A 68 15.89 18.46 7.55
CA PHE A 68 17.02 17.92 8.29
C PHE A 68 17.86 16.98 7.43
N SER A 69 19.14 16.86 7.75
CA SER A 69 19.97 15.74 7.33
C SER A 69 19.88 14.66 8.41
N PHE A 70 19.83 13.40 8.01
CA PHE A 70 19.75 12.25 8.91
C PHE A 70 20.94 11.34 8.65
N SER A 71 21.53 10.80 9.71
CA SER A 71 22.49 9.70 9.55
C SER A 71 22.24 8.54 10.50
N ALA A 72 22.47 7.33 10.00
CA ALA A 72 22.49 6.11 10.80
C ALA A 72 23.78 5.33 10.53
N ALA A 73 24.46 4.92 11.60
CA ALA A 73 25.64 4.08 11.53
C ALA A 73 25.49 2.82 12.38
N SER A 74 25.87 1.66 11.84
CA SER A 74 25.88 0.37 12.54
C SER A 74 27.13 -0.45 12.17
N GLY A 75 27.57 -1.28 13.10
CA GLY A 75 28.68 -2.22 12.89
C GLY A 75 28.24 -3.63 12.48
N GLY A 76 29.17 -4.38 11.89
CA GLY A 76 29.01 -5.76 11.44
C GLY A 76 28.05 -5.97 10.26
N TYR A 77 27.62 -7.23 10.07
CA TYR A 77 26.56 -7.59 9.13
C TYR A 77 25.20 -7.51 9.82
N ILE A 78 24.33 -6.62 9.36
CA ILE A 78 22.98 -6.42 9.90
C ILE A 78 21.97 -6.31 8.77
N ASP A 79 20.86 -7.03 8.91
CA ASP A 79 19.68 -6.82 8.10
C ASP A 79 18.41 -7.00 8.93
N GLY A 80 17.31 -6.42 8.47
CA GLY A 80 16.00 -6.48 9.10
C GLY A 80 15.48 -5.11 9.55
N ALA A 81 14.25 -4.79 9.16
CA ALA A 81 13.59 -3.53 9.50
C ALA A 81 13.17 -3.43 10.99
N SER A 82 13.34 -4.49 11.78
CA SER A 82 12.88 -4.58 13.18
C SER A 82 13.52 -3.59 14.18
N ALA A 83 14.49 -2.79 13.74
CA ALA A 83 15.07 -1.68 14.49
C ALA A 83 14.45 -0.31 14.14
N SER A 84 13.57 -0.22 13.15
CA SER A 84 13.08 1.07 12.64
C SER A 84 12.22 1.83 13.65
N GLY A 85 11.43 1.17 14.50
CA GLY A 85 10.75 1.84 15.62
C GLY A 85 11.74 2.49 16.62
N LEU A 86 12.84 1.79 16.92
CA LEU A 86 13.94 2.33 17.76
C LEU A 86 14.62 3.51 17.06
N MET A 87 14.91 3.40 15.76
CA MET A 87 15.58 4.46 15.00
C MET A 87 14.70 5.71 14.88
N ALA A 88 13.39 5.58 14.67
CA ALA A 88 12.47 6.71 14.63
C ALA A 88 12.42 7.45 15.98
N GLY A 89 12.30 6.73 17.10
CA GLY A 89 12.36 7.33 18.43
C GLY A 89 13.72 7.96 18.75
N GLY A 90 14.81 7.35 18.26
CA GLY A 90 16.16 7.88 18.40
C GLY A 90 16.42 9.15 17.57
N PHE A 91 15.94 9.21 16.33
CA PHE A 91 15.99 10.43 15.52
C PHE A 91 15.16 11.55 16.15
N LEU A 92 14.00 11.24 16.71
CA LEU A 92 13.24 12.24 17.47
C LEU A 92 14.05 12.78 18.65
N ALA A 93 14.78 11.93 19.39
CA ALA A 93 15.65 12.38 20.47
C ALA A 93 16.77 13.31 19.96
N THR A 94 17.39 13.02 18.82
CA THR A 94 18.40 13.91 18.24
C THR A 94 17.80 15.23 17.74
N MET A 95 16.59 15.21 17.17
CA MET A 95 15.89 16.42 16.70
C MET A 95 15.42 17.31 17.85
N THR A 96 15.07 16.74 19.01
CA THR A 96 14.63 17.49 20.20
C THR A 96 15.76 17.82 21.18
N GLY A 97 16.96 17.31 20.94
CA GLY A 97 18.11 17.50 21.83
C GLY A 97 18.04 16.69 23.13
N GLU A 98 17.20 15.66 23.18
CA GLU A 98 17.04 14.81 24.36
C GLU A 98 18.06 13.65 24.39
N LYS A 99 18.41 13.22 25.60
CA LYS A 99 19.32 12.09 25.79
C LYS A 99 18.55 10.77 25.82
N ILE A 100 19.09 9.76 25.16
CA ILE A 100 18.58 8.39 25.23
C ILE A 100 19.11 7.72 26.51
N ASP A 101 18.24 7.05 27.25
CA ASP A 101 18.62 6.21 28.38
C ASP A 101 19.41 4.98 27.90
N PRO A 102 20.69 4.83 28.27
CA PRO A 102 21.53 3.74 27.78
C PRO A 102 21.11 2.36 28.31
N THR A 103 20.23 2.28 29.32
CA THR A 103 19.69 1.03 29.85
C THR A 103 18.45 0.55 29.10
N VAL A 104 17.90 1.37 28.20
CA VAL A 104 16.68 1.07 27.45
C VAL A 104 17.01 0.63 26.02
N THR A 105 16.19 -0.25 25.47
CA THR A 105 16.18 -0.59 24.03
C THR A 105 14.79 -1.10 23.64
N MET A 106 14.54 -1.25 22.34
CA MET A 106 13.29 -1.83 21.83
C MET A 106 13.46 -2.49 20.45
N THR A 107 12.43 -3.22 20.04
CA THR A 107 12.27 -3.74 18.66
C THR A 107 10.85 -3.48 18.17
N GLY A 108 10.71 -3.40 16.86
CA GLY A 108 9.45 -3.16 16.17
C GLY A 108 9.69 -2.44 14.85
N ILE A 109 8.79 -2.63 13.89
CA ILE A 109 8.84 -1.94 12.60
C ILE A 109 8.02 -0.68 12.67
N ILE A 110 8.57 0.44 12.22
CA ILE A 110 7.80 1.67 12.11
C ILE A 110 6.97 1.68 10.81
N ASN A 111 5.67 1.92 10.95
CA ASN A 111 4.75 2.09 9.81
C ASN A 111 4.62 3.58 9.44
N PRO A 112 4.09 3.91 8.25
CA PRO A 112 3.96 5.30 7.78
C PRO A 112 3.14 6.22 8.70
N ASP A 113 2.17 5.67 9.43
CA ASP A 113 1.33 6.39 10.39
C ASP A 113 1.98 6.56 11.77
N GLY A 114 3.22 6.09 11.93
CA GLY A 114 3.98 6.11 13.18
C GLY A 114 3.65 4.97 14.14
N THR A 115 2.79 4.02 13.78
CA THR A 115 2.55 2.81 14.58
C THR A 115 3.75 1.87 14.54
N ILE A 116 3.92 1.07 15.59
CA ILE A 116 5.01 0.09 15.70
C ILE A 116 4.45 -1.31 15.50
N GLY A 117 4.76 -1.88 14.35
CA GLY A 117 4.31 -3.18 13.88
C GLY A 117 5.08 -4.37 14.48
N PRO A 118 4.45 -5.55 14.45
CA PRO A 118 5.01 -6.81 14.96
C PRO A 118 6.29 -7.25 14.23
N VAL A 119 7.10 -8.03 14.95
CA VAL A 119 8.38 -8.59 14.49
C VAL A 119 8.62 -9.95 15.16
N SER A 120 9.41 -10.81 14.54
CA SER A 120 9.74 -12.15 15.06
C SER A 120 10.96 -12.17 16.00
N GLY A 121 11.17 -13.31 16.68
CA GLY A 121 12.32 -13.58 17.55
C GLY A 121 12.50 -12.64 18.75
N ILE A 122 11.40 -12.10 19.31
CA ILE A 122 11.47 -11.19 20.45
C ILE A 122 12.07 -11.86 21.72
N PRO A 123 11.77 -13.13 22.06
CA PRO A 123 12.35 -13.78 23.24
C PRO A 123 13.89 -13.81 23.19
N GLU A 124 14.45 -14.20 22.06
CA GLU A 124 15.91 -14.26 21.86
C GLU A 124 16.51 -12.85 21.89
N LYS A 125 15.89 -11.88 21.20
CA LYS A 125 16.28 -10.46 21.23
C LYS A 125 16.33 -9.90 22.65
N PHE A 126 15.37 -10.25 23.50
CA PHE A 126 15.31 -9.84 24.91
C PHE A 126 16.50 -10.39 25.67
N LEU A 127 16.71 -11.71 25.62
CA LEU A 127 17.82 -12.39 26.32
C LEU A 127 19.18 -11.76 25.94
N GLY A 128 19.47 -11.64 24.66
CA GLY A 128 20.74 -11.06 24.19
C GLY A 128 20.90 -9.56 24.49
N SER A 129 19.81 -8.83 24.72
CA SER A 129 19.86 -7.42 25.14
C SER A 129 20.12 -7.28 26.64
N ILE A 130 19.52 -8.15 27.46
CA ILE A 130 19.73 -8.18 28.91
C ILE A 130 21.17 -8.55 29.23
N GLU A 131 21.74 -9.53 28.53
CA GLU A 131 23.16 -9.89 28.64
C GLU A 131 24.09 -8.71 28.33
N LYS A 132 23.66 -7.77 27.48
CA LYS A 132 24.37 -6.51 27.18
C LYS A 132 23.99 -5.36 28.12
N GLY A 133 23.37 -5.66 29.26
CA GLY A 133 23.10 -4.71 30.33
C GLY A 133 21.82 -3.86 30.17
N LYS A 134 20.95 -4.19 29.20
CA LYS A 134 19.66 -3.50 29.04
C LYS A 134 18.67 -3.96 30.12
N ARG A 135 17.93 -3.01 30.68
CA ARG A 135 17.01 -3.21 31.82
C ARG A 135 15.55 -2.95 31.48
N THR A 136 15.26 -2.13 30.47
CA THR A 136 13.89 -1.91 29.96
C THR A 136 13.85 -2.21 28.47
N LEU A 137 12.92 -3.06 28.07
CA LEU A 137 12.84 -3.65 26.73
C LEU A 137 11.46 -3.36 26.13
N GLY A 138 11.42 -2.47 25.14
CA GLY A 138 10.21 -2.19 24.37
C GLY A 138 9.92 -3.27 23.32
N TYR A 139 8.66 -3.62 23.16
CA TYR A 139 8.18 -4.54 22.13
C TYR A 139 6.82 -4.09 21.56
N PRO A 140 6.44 -4.50 20.34
CA PRO A 140 5.21 -4.02 19.72
C PRO A 140 3.95 -4.40 20.53
N ILE A 141 2.99 -3.49 20.60
CA ILE A 141 1.72 -3.73 21.30
C ILE A 141 1.02 -4.99 20.78
N GLY A 142 0.49 -5.81 21.70
CA GLY A 142 -0.18 -7.06 21.34
C GLY A 142 0.75 -8.25 21.12
N MET A 143 2.06 -8.10 21.34
CA MET A 143 3.07 -9.17 21.20
C MET A 143 3.60 -9.71 22.53
N ARG A 144 2.86 -9.56 23.64
CA ARG A 144 3.29 -10.10 24.96
C ARG A 144 3.63 -11.59 24.90
N TRP A 145 2.84 -12.35 24.15
CA TRP A 145 3.15 -13.74 23.81
C TRP A 145 3.79 -13.75 22.44
N SER A 146 5.06 -14.12 22.38
CA SER A 146 5.83 -14.18 21.14
C SER A 146 6.45 -15.56 21.00
N LYS A 147 6.38 -16.10 19.78
CA LYS A 147 7.03 -17.36 19.43
C LYS A 147 8.54 -17.23 19.58
N SER A 148 9.15 -18.20 20.26
CA SER A 148 10.60 -18.38 20.32
C SER A 148 11.07 -19.10 19.06
N GLU A 149 12.12 -18.57 18.44
CA GLU A 149 12.73 -19.15 17.24
C GLU A 149 13.52 -20.42 17.57
N VAL A 150 13.94 -20.57 18.83
CA VAL A 150 14.65 -21.76 19.33
C VAL A 150 13.69 -22.91 19.60
N THR A 151 12.61 -22.64 20.33
CA THR A 151 11.72 -23.70 20.86
C THR A 151 10.46 -23.90 20.04
N GLY A 152 10.11 -22.93 19.18
CA GLY A 152 8.85 -22.89 18.44
C GLY A 152 7.62 -22.63 19.33
N LYS A 153 7.79 -22.38 20.64
CA LYS A 153 6.71 -22.17 21.61
C LYS A 153 6.51 -20.68 21.89
N ASP A 154 5.29 -20.31 22.28
CA ASP A 154 5.00 -18.97 22.75
C ASP A 154 5.61 -18.73 24.13
N VAL A 155 6.24 -17.56 24.28
CA VAL A 155 6.89 -17.11 25.50
C VAL A 155 6.23 -15.81 25.97
N ASP A 156 5.87 -15.74 27.26
CA ASP A 156 5.45 -14.48 27.90
C ASP A 156 6.67 -13.58 28.11
N LEU A 157 6.77 -12.53 27.29
CA LEU A 157 7.88 -11.58 27.30
C LEU A 157 8.01 -10.83 28.65
N VAL A 158 6.89 -10.57 29.32
CA VAL A 158 6.88 -9.88 30.63
C VAL A 158 7.46 -10.79 31.69
N ALA A 159 7.04 -12.06 31.71
CA ALA A 159 7.58 -13.05 32.64
C ALA A 159 9.07 -13.31 32.35
N LEU A 160 9.44 -13.41 31.07
CA LEU A 160 10.83 -13.62 30.63
C LEU A 160 11.73 -12.48 31.12
N ALA A 161 11.40 -11.22 30.81
CA ALA A 161 12.19 -10.06 31.23
C ALA A 161 12.32 -10.00 32.77
N LYS A 162 11.20 -10.18 33.49
CA LYS A 162 11.18 -10.16 34.96
C LYS A 162 12.08 -11.24 35.57
N SER A 163 12.08 -12.45 35.01
CA SER A 163 12.93 -13.57 35.47
C SER A 163 14.44 -13.28 35.33
N LYS A 164 14.79 -12.30 34.50
CA LYS A 164 16.16 -11.87 34.22
C LYS A 164 16.49 -10.48 34.81
N GLY A 165 15.61 -9.94 35.68
CA GLY A 165 15.83 -8.64 36.32
C GLY A 165 15.62 -7.43 35.41
N ALA A 166 14.86 -7.59 34.32
CA ALA A 166 14.51 -6.53 33.38
C ALA A 166 12.98 -6.31 33.33
N GLU A 167 12.56 -5.22 32.71
CA GLU A 167 11.17 -4.86 32.46
C GLU A 167 10.87 -4.95 30.95
N ALA A 168 9.69 -5.46 30.61
CA ALA A 168 9.19 -5.47 29.23
C ALA A 168 8.02 -4.47 29.13
N VAL A 169 8.05 -3.62 28.11
CA VAL A 169 7.06 -2.54 27.91
C VAL A 169 6.44 -2.65 26.52
N GLU A 170 5.11 -2.66 26.43
CA GLU A 170 4.42 -2.55 25.14
C GLU A 170 4.60 -1.14 24.58
N VAL A 171 4.90 -1.05 23.29
CA VAL A 171 5.09 0.20 22.57
C VAL A 171 4.22 0.16 21.31
N ALA A 172 3.22 1.04 21.24
CA ALA A 172 2.24 1.07 20.17
C ALA A 172 2.66 1.96 18.99
N ASN A 173 3.42 3.02 19.25
CA ASN A 173 3.74 4.04 18.24
C ASN A 173 5.03 4.80 18.56
N VAL A 174 5.42 5.69 17.66
CA VAL A 174 6.63 6.50 17.73
C VAL A 174 6.67 7.44 18.94
N HIS A 175 5.53 7.93 19.44
CA HIS A 175 5.48 8.78 20.63
C HIS A 175 5.82 7.97 21.89
N GLU A 176 5.33 6.74 21.96
CA GLU A 176 5.68 5.82 23.04
C GLU A 176 7.12 5.33 22.93
N ALA A 177 7.65 5.12 21.73
CA ALA A 177 9.06 4.81 21.53
C ALA A 177 9.96 5.96 22.00
N TYR A 178 9.64 7.20 21.62
CA TYR A 178 10.34 8.38 22.11
C TYR A 178 10.28 8.48 23.64
N LYS A 179 9.09 8.28 24.22
CA LYS A 179 8.90 8.31 25.67
C LYS A 179 9.68 7.24 26.38
N LEU A 180 9.69 6.02 25.85
CA LEU A 180 10.45 4.91 26.39
C LEU A 180 11.95 5.23 26.39
N LEU A 181 12.47 5.78 25.29
CA LEU A 181 13.91 6.04 25.13
C LEU A 181 14.42 7.26 25.90
N THR A 182 13.58 8.28 26.12
CA THR A 182 14.03 9.58 26.66
C THR A 182 13.41 9.93 28.02
N HIS A 183 12.38 9.20 28.45
CA HIS A 183 11.50 9.55 29.58
C HIS A 183 10.73 10.88 29.41
N LYS A 184 10.72 11.46 28.20
CA LYS A 184 9.99 12.69 27.85
C LYS A 184 8.73 12.37 27.05
N ARG A 185 7.84 13.35 26.90
CA ARG A 185 6.63 13.20 26.06
C ARG A 185 6.64 14.27 24.98
N LEU A 186 6.30 13.86 23.76
CA LEU A 186 5.99 14.78 22.68
C LEU A 186 4.52 15.22 22.80
N PRO A 187 4.19 16.44 22.34
CA PRO A 187 2.79 16.84 22.18
C PRO A 187 2.08 15.90 21.20
N GLU A 188 0.87 15.47 21.55
CA GLU A 188 0.01 14.65 20.67
C GLU A 188 -1.16 15.49 20.15
N THR A 189 -1.47 15.34 18.87
CA THR A 189 -2.67 15.94 18.29
C THR A 189 -3.89 15.10 18.66
N LEU A 190 -4.84 15.69 19.37
CA LEU A 190 -6.10 15.02 19.69
C LEU A 190 -6.92 14.73 18.43
N PRO A 191 -7.57 13.55 18.36
CA PRO A 191 -8.38 13.21 17.21
C PRO A 191 -9.64 14.06 17.13
N VAL A 192 -10.13 14.32 15.91
CA VAL A 192 -11.48 14.86 15.71
C VAL A 192 -12.57 13.86 16.13
N ALA A 193 -13.81 14.32 16.27
CA ALA A 193 -14.94 13.41 16.46
C ALA A 193 -15.21 12.62 15.17
N GLU A 194 -15.75 11.40 15.28
CA GLU A 194 -16.11 10.61 14.08
C GLU A 194 -17.14 11.34 13.19
N SER A 195 -18.04 12.13 13.79
CA SER A 195 -18.99 12.97 13.06
C SER A 195 -18.31 14.04 12.19
N ASP A 196 -17.10 14.50 12.55
CA ASP A 196 -16.33 15.45 11.73
C ASP A 196 -15.79 14.79 10.44
N MET A 197 -15.69 13.45 10.43
CA MET A 197 -15.19 12.65 9.29
C MET A 197 -16.29 12.26 8.29
N VAL A 198 -17.53 12.72 8.49
CA VAL A 198 -18.64 12.43 7.59
C VAL A 198 -18.54 13.30 6.32
N LEU A 199 -18.80 12.68 5.16
CA LEU A 199 -18.93 13.36 3.87
C LEU A 199 -20.14 14.30 3.88
N ASP A 200 -20.06 15.40 3.14
CA ASP A 200 -21.19 16.31 2.97
C ASP A 200 -22.25 15.74 2.01
N ASP A 201 -23.48 16.26 2.12
CA ASP A 201 -24.64 15.76 1.35
C ASP A 201 -24.48 15.87 -0.16
N GLU A 202 -23.76 16.89 -0.66
CA GLU A 202 -23.52 17.10 -2.09
C GLU A 202 -22.59 16.02 -2.64
N THR A 203 -21.49 15.75 -1.92
CA THR A 203 -20.57 14.64 -2.21
C THR A 203 -21.29 13.29 -2.16
N ILE A 204 -22.12 13.05 -1.14
CA ILE A 204 -22.90 11.80 -1.01
C ILE A 204 -23.86 11.63 -2.20
N LYS A 205 -24.59 12.69 -2.58
CA LYS A 205 -25.54 12.66 -3.70
C LYS A 205 -24.84 12.40 -5.04
N GLY A 206 -23.69 13.05 -5.28
CA GLY A 206 -22.90 12.83 -6.48
C GLY A 206 -22.39 11.39 -6.57
N MET A 207 -21.90 10.85 -5.45
CA MET A 207 -21.41 9.47 -5.37
C MET A 207 -22.54 8.44 -5.53
N ASP A 208 -23.72 8.68 -4.97
CA ASP A 208 -24.91 7.84 -5.17
C ASP A 208 -25.31 7.77 -6.65
N ALA A 209 -25.21 8.88 -7.39
CA ALA A 209 -25.44 8.89 -8.83
C ALA A 209 -24.43 8.00 -9.58
N LYS A 210 -23.14 8.03 -9.18
CA LYS A 210 -22.12 7.15 -9.76
C LYS A 210 -22.37 5.68 -9.42
N TYR A 211 -22.70 5.38 -8.16
CA TYR A 211 -23.10 4.04 -7.73
C TYR A 211 -24.22 3.47 -8.61
N LYS A 212 -25.29 4.24 -8.86
CA LYS A 212 -26.40 3.82 -9.74
C LYS A 212 -25.96 3.56 -11.18
N GLY A 213 -25.03 4.37 -11.70
CA GLY A 213 -24.41 4.14 -13.00
C GLY A 213 -23.70 2.79 -13.09
N TRP A 214 -22.89 2.46 -12.08
CA TRP A 214 -22.20 1.17 -11.99
C TRP A 214 -23.14 0.00 -11.74
N GLN A 215 -24.18 0.19 -10.93
CA GLN A 215 -25.22 -0.81 -10.73
C GLN A 215 -25.90 -1.21 -12.05
N LYS A 216 -26.18 -0.22 -12.91
CA LYS A 216 -26.73 -0.50 -14.24
C LYS A 216 -25.77 -1.32 -15.10
N LYS A 217 -24.48 -0.94 -15.14
CA LYS A 217 -23.46 -1.70 -15.88
C LYS A 217 -23.31 -3.13 -15.36
N LEU A 218 -23.30 -3.32 -14.04
CA LEU A 218 -23.25 -4.65 -13.44
C LEU A 218 -24.47 -5.51 -13.83
N ALA A 219 -25.66 -4.92 -13.92
CA ALA A 219 -26.86 -5.65 -14.33
C ALA A 219 -26.75 -6.21 -15.75
N GLU A 220 -26.04 -5.51 -16.65
CA GLU A 220 -25.76 -5.97 -18.02
C GLU A 220 -24.84 -7.20 -18.01
N GLU A 221 -23.82 -7.24 -17.13
CA GLU A 221 -22.93 -8.39 -16.96
C GLU A 221 -23.60 -9.59 -16.27
N TRP A 222 -24.48 -9.31 -15.29
CA TRP A 222 -25.10 -10.33 -14.45
C TRP A 222 -26.02 -11.25 -15.26
N GLY A 223 -26.73 -10.69 -16.25
CA GLY A 223 -27.56 -11.47 -17.17
C GLY A 223 -26.75 -12.52 -17.91
N ALA A 224 -25.58 -12.15 -18.43
CA ALA A 224 -24.66 -13.08 -19.07
C ALA A 224 -24.15 -14.10 -18.05
N LEU A 225 -23.59 -13.66 -16.92
CA LEU A 225 -22.98 -14.52 -15.90
C LEU A 225 -23.95 -15.57 -15.32
N LEU A 226 -25.23 -15.23 -15.12
CA LEU A 226 -26.27 -16.18 -14.72
C LEU A 226 -26.56 -17.23 -15.79
N GLN A 227 -26.64 -16.82 -17.07
CA GLN A 227 -26.76 -17.78 -18.17
C GLN A 227 -25.54 -18.71 -18.22
N LEU A 228 -24.35 -18.18 -17.97
CA LEU A 228 -23.10 -18.95 -17.95
C LEU A 228 -23.09 -20.00 -16.84
N GLN A 229 -23.52 -19.62 -15.63
CA GLN A 229 -23.62 -20.55 -14.50
C GLN A 229 -24.66 -21.66 -14.74
N GLN A 230 -25.73 -21.37 -15.48
CA GLN A 230 -26.78 -22.33 -15.81
C GLN A 230 -26.40 -23.29 -16.97
N ALA A 231 -25.50 -22.87 -17.87
CA ALA A 231 -25.14 -23.62 -19.07
C ALA A 231 -24.21 -24.83 -18.85
N GLY A 232 -23.59 -24.98 -17.67
CA GLY A 232 -22.67 -26.09 -17.35
C GLY A 232 -21.56 -25.66 -16.39
N ARG A 233 -20.78 -26.62 -15.86
CA ARG A 233 -19.70 -26.32 -14.89
C ARG A 233 -18.68 -25.33 -15.49
N LEU A 234 -18.64 -24.12 -14.94
CA LEU A 234 -17.61 -23.12 -15.23
C LEU A 234 -16.24 -23.59 -14.74
N PRO A 235 -15.15 -23.26 -15.47
CA PRO A 235 -13.79 -23.39 -14.97
C PRO A 235 -13.63 -22.80 -13.57
N ALA A 236 -12.79 -23.42 -12.73
CA ALA A 236 -12.75 -23.13 -11.29
C ALA A 236 -12.49 -21.65 -10.98
N ARG A 237 -11.56 -21.01 -11.70
CA ARG A 237 -11.25 -19.58 -11.52
C ARG A 237 -12.42 -18.67 -11.95
N LEU A 238 -13.16 -19.01 -13.01
CA LEU A 238 -14.34 -18.24 -13.41
C LEU A 238 -15.46 -18.33 -12.37
N LEU A 239 -15.66 -19.51 -11.78
CA LEU A 239 -16.60 -19.68 -10.68
C LEU A 239 -16.20 -18.84 -9.45
N ALA A 240 -14.90 -18.80 -9.12
CA ALA A 240 -14.39 -17.98 -8.03
C ALA A 240 -14.59 -16.48 -8.30
N MET A 241 -14.31 -16.00 -9.52
CA MET A 241 -14.54 -14.60 -9.92
C MET A 241 -16.02 -14.23 -9.86
N ALA A 242 -16.89 -15.08 -10.40
CA ALA A 242 -18.35 -14.93 -10.34
C ALA A 242 -18.87 -14.84 -8.90
N GLY A 243 -18.44 -15.77 -8.03
CA GLY A 243 -18.81 -15.75 -6.62
C GLY A 243 -18.30 -14.50 -5.89
N HIS A 244 -17.11 -14.00 -6.26
CA HIS A 244 -16.60 -12.76 -5.70
C HIS A 244 -17.36 -11.52 -6.17
N ALA A 245 -17.74 -11.47 -7.44
CA ALA A 245 -18.61 -10.44 -7.98
C ALA A 245 -19.96 -10.42 -7.26
N GLN A 246 -20.57 -11.59 -7.05
CA GLN A 246 -21.83 -11.74 -6.32
C GLN A 246 -21.74 -11.19 -4.90
N LYS A 247 -20.76 -11.67 -4.12
CA LYS A 247 -20.56 -11.26 -2.73
C LYS A 247 -20.37 -9.75 -2.63
N SER A 248 -19.60 -9.17 -3.56
CA SER A 248 -19.35 -7.73 -3.59
C SER A 248 -20.61 -6.94 -3.96
N ALA A 249 -21.43 -7.42 -4.90
CA ALA A 249 -22.70 -6.79 -5.28
C ALA A 249 -23.70 -6.79 -4.11
N GLU A 250 -23.86 -7.93 -3.43
CA GLU A 250 -24.74 -8.08 -2.26
C GLU A 250 -24.30 -7.14 -1.12
N GLN A 251 -22.98 -7.05 -0.86
CA GLN A 251 -22.43 -6.10 0.09
C GLN A 251 -22.70 -4.65 -0.33
N ALA A 252 -22.51 -4.32 -1.60
CA ALA A 252 -22.75 -2.98 -2.13
C ALA A 252 -24.20 -2.54 -1.95
N GLU A 253 -25.17 -3.41 -2.28
CA GLU A 253 -26.60 -3.14 -2.08
C GLU A 253 -26.97 -3.02 -0.60
N LYS A 254 -26.40 -3.86 0.26
CA LYS A 254 -26.61 -3.78 1.71
C LYS A 254 -26.14 -2.43 2.26
N LEU A 255 -24.94 -2.00 1.90
CA LEU A 255 -24.36 -0.72 2.33
C LEU A 255 -25.18 0.45 1.78
N HIS A 256 -25.62 0.36 0.52
CA HIS A 256 -26.47 1.38 -0.09
C HIS A 256 -27.79 1.58 0.66
N LYS A 257 -28.48 0.47 1.01
CA LYS A 257 -29.72 0.50 1.82
C LYS A 257 -29.51 1.07 3.22
N GLN A 258 -28.29 0.99 3.75
CA GLN A 258 -27.91 1.56 5.05
C GLN A 258 -27.49 3.04 4.96
N GLY A 259 -27.47 3.64 3.76
CA GLY A 259 -26.98 5.00 3.54
C GLY A 259 -25.45 5.12 3.55
N LEU A 260 -24.72 4.01 3.59
CA LEU A 260 -23.26 3.96 3.59
C LEU A 260 -22.70 4.03 2.16
N ILE A 261 -22.95 5.15 1.49
CA ILE A 261 -22.72 5.32 0.05
C ILE A 261 -21.25 5.13 -0.36
N ALA A 262 -20.29 5.58 0.45
CA ALA A 262 -18.86 5.41 0.20
C ALA A 262 -18.43 3.94 0.05
N GLY A 263 -18.88 3.09 0.97
CA GLY A 263 -18.62 1.65 0.90
C GLY A 263 -19.43 0.98 -0.21
N ALA A 264 -20.68 1.42 -0.42
CA ALA A 264 -21.53 0.91 -1.49
C ALA A 264 -20.91 1.11 -2.88
N TYR A 265 -20.44 2.33 -3.17
CA TYR A 265 -19.76 2.66 -4.43
C TYR A 265 -18.50 1.82 -4.64
N SER A 266 -17.63 1.72 -3.63
CA SER A 266 -16.41 0.92 -3.70
C SER A 266 -16.70 -0.57 -3.97
N LYS A 267 -17.65 -1.17 -3.23
CA LYS A 267 -18.03 -2.59 -3.43
C LYS A 267 -18.72 -2.83 -4.76
N MET A 268 -19.48 -1.85 -5.28
CA MET A 268 -20.12 -1.96 -6.60
C MET A 268 -19.09 -1.95 -7.74
N LEU A 269 -18.04 -1.14 -7.64
CA LEU A 269 -16.93 -1.16 -8.60
C LEU A 269 -16.22 -2.51 -8.60
N VAL A 270 -15.91 -3.06 -7.42
CA VAL A 270 -15.31 -4.40 -7.30
C VAL A 270 -16.22 -5.46 -7.93
N ALA A 271 -17.52 -5.41 -7.65
CA ALA A 271 -18.49 -6.33 -8.22
C ALA A 271 -18.49 -6.28 -9.76
N TRP A 272 -18.53 -5.09 -10.34
CA TRP A 272 -18.48 -4.91 -11.79
C TRP A 272 -17.18 -5.40 -12.40
N VAL A 273 -16.02 -5.05 -11.82
CA VAL A 273 -14.71 -5.50 -12.32
C VAL A 273 -14.65 -7.01 -12.43
N TYR A 274 -15.07 -7.73 -11.38
CA TYR A 274 -15.02 -9.19 -11.40
C TYR A 274 -16.10 -9.81 -12.30
N ALA A 275 -17.30 -9.24 -12.37
CA ALA A 275 -18.36 -9.71 -13.25
C ALA A 275 -17.96 -9.58 -14.72
N ALA A 276 -17.58 -8.37 -15.15
CA ALA A 276 -17.14 -8.07 -16.51
C ALA A 276 -15.92 -8.93 -16.89
N SER A 277 -14.95 -9.07 -15.98
CA SER A 277 -13.77 -9.89 -16.28
C SER A 277 -14.12 -11.38 -16.45
N ALA A 278 -15.11 -11.89 -15.69
CA ALA A 278 -15.55 -13.27 -15.82
C ALA A 278 -16.34 -13.51 -17.12
N THR A 279 -17.23 -12.58 -17.49
CA THR A 279 -18.03 -12.65 -18.73
C THR A 279 -17.14 -12.55 -19.96
N ASP A 280 -16.23 -11.58 -20.00
CA ASP A 280 -15.27 -11.40 -21.10
C ASP A 280 -14.32 -12.59 -21.27
N THR A 281 -13.78 -13.11 -20.15
CA THR A 281 -12.91 -14.29 -20.19
C THR A 281 -13.66 -15.50 -20.74
N TYR A 282 -14.90 -15.73 -20.29
CA TYR A 282 -15.69 -16.84 -20.77
C TYR A 282 -16.04 -16.70 -22.26
N ASP A 283 -16.40 -15.50 -22.71
CA ASP A 283 -16.69 -15.23 -24.12
C ASP A 283 -15.47 -15.56 -25.02
N ILE A 284 -14.27 -15.19 -24.60
CA ILE A 284 -13.04 -15.54 -25.32
C ILE A 284 -12.80 -17.06 -25.31
N VAL A 285 -12.98 -17.73 -24.17
CA VAL A 285 -12.81 -19.19 -24.04
C VAL A 285 -13.78 -19.94 -24.95
N THR A 286 -15.05 -19.54 -24.99
CA THR A 286 -16.06 -20.21 -25.84
C THR A 286 -15.79 -20.03 -27.32
N LYS A 287 -15.28 -18.86 -27.75
CA LYS A 287 -14.80 -18.65 -29.12
C LYS A 287 -13.65 -19.60 -29.45
N ILE A 288 -12.71 -19.82 -28.54
CA ILE A 288 -11.61 -20.80 -28.70
C ILE A 288 -12.16 -22.23 -28.80
N GLN A 289 -13.06 -22.63 -27.91
CA GLN A 289 -13.68 -23.97 -27.92
C GLN A 289 -14.53 -24.22 -29.17
N ALA A 290 -15.10 -23.17 -29.76
CA ALA A 290 -15.80 -23.24 -31.04
C ALA A 290 -14.85 -23.44 -32.25
N GLY A 291 -13.54 -23.32 -32.04
CA GLY A 291 -12.51 -23.31 -33.08
C GLY A 291 -12.34 -21.95 -33.77
N ASN A 292 -12.91 -20.89 -33.22
CA ASN A 292 -12.86 -19.54 -33.78
C ASN A 292 -11.82 -18.68 -33.06
N THR A 293 -10.54 -19.01 -33.24
CA THR A 293 -9.42 -18.31 -32.60
C THR A 293 -9.26 -16.88 -33.12
N GLU A 294 -9.65 -16.60 -34.36
CA GLU A 294 -9.64 -15.23 -34.91
C GLU A 294 -10.62 -14.31 -34.17
N ALA A 295 -11.85 -14.78 -33.91
CA ALA A 295 -12.80 -14.03 -33.11
C ALA A 295 -12.34 -13.86 -31.66
N ALA A 296 -11.64 -14.85 -31.10
CA ALA A 296 -11.06 -14.76 -29.76
C ALA A 296 -9.99 -13.66 -29.68
N VAL A 297 -9.11 -13.57 -30.67
CA VAL A 297 -8.12 -12.47 -30.77
C VAL A 297 -8.81 -11.13 -30.97
N ALA A 298 -9.86 -11.07 -31.79
CA ALA A 298 -10.63 -9.84 -32.00
C ALA A 298 -11.29 -9.34 -30.70
N ALA A 299 -11.83 -10.24 -29.87
CA ALA A 299 -12.39 -9.90 -28.56
C ALA A 299 -11.33 -9.31 -27.61
N ILE A 300 -10.12 -9.87 -27.58
CA ILE A 300 -9.01 -9.29 -26.80
C ILE A 300 -8.65 -7.89 -27.32
N ASN A 301 -8.61 -7.69 -28.64
CA ASN A 301 -8.30 -6.38 -29.23
C ASN A 301 -9.35 -5.31 -28.91
N SER A 302 -10.63 -5.67 -28.77
CA SER A 302 -11.66 -4.72 -28.35
C SER A 302 -11.51 -4.31 -26.88
N LEU A 303 -10.99 -5.20 -26.03
CA LEU A 303 -10.71 -4.91 -24.62
C LEU A 303 -9.44 -4.06 -24.45
N ASP A 304 -8.45 -4.22 -25.34
CA ASP A 304 -7.14 -3.55 -25.31
C ASP A 304 -7.15 -2.14 -25.96
N GLN A 305 -8.24 -1.39 -25.85
CA GLN A 305 -8.33 0.02 -26.27
C GLN A 305 -7.96 1.00 -25.14
N LEU A 306 -6.94 0.63 -24.34
CA LEU A 306 -6.65 1.31 -23.07
C LEU A 306 -5.71 2.51 -23.19
N ASP A 307 -4.99 2.64 -24.31
CA ASP A 307 -4.04 3.75 -24.54
C ASP A 307 -4.75 5.12 -24.57
N SER A 308 -5.85 5.23 -25.33
CA SER A 308 -6.66 6.46 -25.38
C SER A 308 -7.31 6.73 -24.02
N LEU A 309 -7.94 5.73 -23.43
CA LEU A 309 -8.61 5.84 -22.13
C LEU A 309 -7.69 6.42 -21.06
N THR A 310 -6.51 5.83 -20.86
CA THR A 310 -5.56 6.28 -19.84
C THR A 310 -5.05 7.68 -20.15
N THR A 311 -4.67 7.95 -21.40
CA THR A 311 -4.18 9.27 -21.83
C THR A 311 -5.21 10.38 -21.62
N ASP A 312 -6.47 10.13 -21.96
CA ASP A 312 -7.54 11.12 -21.89
C ASP A 312 -7.88 11.49 -20.45
N VAL A 313 -7.83 10.52 -19.52
CA VAL A 313 -7.99 10.79 -18.09
C VAL A 313 -6.91 11.72 -17.56
N PHE A 314 -5.63 11.49 -17.87
CA PHE A 314 -4.56 12.41 -17.46
C PHE A 314 -4.75 13.81 -18.04
N LYS A 315 -5.15 13.92 -19.31
CA LYS A 315 -5.47 15.20 -19.95
C LYS A 315 -6.63 15.91 -19.26
N LYS A 316 -7.71 15.19 -18.90
CA LYS A 316 -8.87 15.73 -18.17
C LYS A 316 -8.43 16.30 -16.82
N ILE A 317 -7.63 15.56 -16.05
CA ILE A 317 -7.12 16.02 -14.76
C ILE A 317 -6.18 17.22 -14.93
N GLY A 318 -5.22 17.14 -15.88
CA GLY A 318 -4.25 18.22 -16.14
C GLY A 318 -4.87 19.53 -16.66
N ALA A 319 -6.07 19.48 -17.23
CA ALA A 319 -6.81 20.68 -17.63
C ALA A 319 -7.35 21.48 -16.45
N ILE A 320 -7.44 20.87 -15.26
CA ILE A 320 -7.90 21.53 -14.04
C ILE A 320 -6.82 22.49 -13.53
N LYS A 321 -7.26 23.68 -13.12
CA LYS A 321 -6.43 24.73 -12.53
C LYS A 321 -6.96 25.05 -11.14
N PRO A 322 -6.63 24.23 -10.13
CA PRO A 322 -7.17 24.44 -8.79
C PRO A 322 -6.66 25.75 -8.19
N SER A 323 -7.53 26.49 -7.53
CA SER A 323 -7.21 27.73 -6.82
C SER A 323 -7.32 27.61 -5.30
N THR A 324 -7.65 26.41 -4.82
CA THR A 324 -7.83 26.08 -3.41
C THR A 324 -6.98 24.87 -3.05
N LEU A 325 -6.60 24.74 -1.78
CA LEU A 325 -5.80 23.60 -1.32
C LEU A 325 -6.53 22.27 -1.56
N GLY A 326 -7.82 22.23 -1.23
CA GLY A 326 -8.70 21.11 -1.50
C GLY A 326 -8.72 20.72 -2.99
N GLY A 327 -8.78 21.70 -3.89
CA GLY A 327 -8.66 21.46 -5.32
C GLY A 327 -7.33 20.81 -5.74
N HIS A 328 -6.22 21.17 -5.08
CA HIS A 328 -4.93 20.52 -5.33
C HIS A 328 -4.89 19.09 -4.79
N LEU A 329 -5.49 18.84 -3.61
CA LEU A 329 -5.60 17.49 -3.03
C LEU A 329 -6.52 16.58 -3.86
N LEU A 330 -7.61 17.13 -4.40
CA LEU A 330 -8.48 16.45 -5.35
C LEU A 330 -7.71 16.05 -6.61
N MET A 331 -6.92 16.97 -7.15
CA MET A 331 -6.08 16.70 -8.30
C MET A 331 -5.03 15.60 -8.01
N ILE A 332 -4.42 15.61 -6.82
CA ILE A 332 -3.51 14.55 -6.37
C ILE A 332 -4.23 13.19 -6.30
N ALA A 333 -5.40 13.12 -5.66
CA ALA A 333 -6.18 11.89 -5.55
C ALA A 333 -6.58 11.32 -6.92
N SER A 334 -7.07 12.18 -7.82
CA SER A 334 -7.40 11.78 -9.18
C SER A 334 -6.16 11.32 -9.96
N PHE A 335 -4.99 11.96 -9.77
CA PHE A 335 -3.74 11.46 -10.35
C PHE A 335 -3.33 10.11 -9.75
N GLN A 336 -3.51 9.86 -8.45
CA GLN A 336 -3.23 8.55 -7.85
C GLN A 336 -4.13 7.46 -8.46
N ALA A 337 -5.42 7.72 -8.68
CA ALA A 337 -6.32 6.80 -9.38
C ALA A 337 -5.93 6.60 -10.85
N ALA A 338 -5.55 7.67 -11.56
CA ALA A 338 -5.09 7.59 -12.95
C ALA A 338 -3.76 6.83 -13.09
N LEU A 339 -2.83 6.99 -12.14
CA LEU A 339 -1.56 6.27 -12.10
C LEU A 339 -1.76 4.78 -11.80
N ARG A 340 -2.71 4.41 -10.94
CA ARG A 340 -3.13 3.00 -10.77
C ARG A 340 -3.67 2.42 -12.08
N SER A 341 -4.55 3.16 -12.76
CA SER A 341 -5.07 2.76 -14.08
C SER A 341 -3.95 2.53 -15.10
N TRP A 342 -3.03 3.50 -15.25
CA TRP A 342 -1.89 3.37 -16.14
C TRP A 342 -0.95 2.22 -15.76
N GLY A 343 -0.72 2.01 -14.45
CA GLY A 343 0.05 0.88 -13.96
C GLY A 343 -0.54 -0.46 -14.39
N PHE A 344 -1.83 -0.70 -14.11
CA PHE A 344 -2.51 -1.92 -14.53
C PHE A 344 -2.50 -2.09 -16.06
N LYS A 345 -2.67 -1.00 -16.81
CA LYS A 345 -2.62 -1.01 -18.27
C LYS A 345 -1.27 -1.46 -18.81
N VAL A 346 -0.17 -0.95 -18.25
CA VAL A 346 1.19 -1.30 -18.73
C VAL A 346 1.43 -2.80 -18.60
N PHE A 347 0.97 -3.40 -17.51
CA PHE A 347 1.10 -4.84 -17.30
C PHE A 347 0.10 -5.68 -18.07
N ALA A 348 -1.14 -5.21 -18.21
CA ALA A 348 -2.11 -5.84 -19.09
C ALA A 348 -1.56 -5.98 -20.52
N LYS A 349 -0.85 -4.97 -21.04
CA LYS A 349 -0.29 -4.99 -22.41
C LYS A 349 0.70 -6.14 -22.65
N GLU A 350 1.60 -6.39 -21.71
CA GLU A 350 2.54 -7.51 -21.81
C GLU A 350 1.78 -8.85 -21.77
N GLN A 351 0.85 -8.98 -20.84
CA GLN A 351 0.06 -10.20 -20.65
C GLN A 351 -0.89 -10.48 -21.83
N VAL A 352 -1.44 -9.44 -22.45
CA VAL A 352 -2.25 -9.51 -23.69
C VAL A 352 -1.42 -10.10 -24.82
N THR A 353 -0.16 -9.69 -24.98
CA THR A 353 0.74 -10.24 -26.00
C THR A 353 0.96 -11.74 -25.78
N GLN A 354 1.31 -12.13 -24.55
CA GLN A 354 1.50 -13.53 -24.19
C GLN A 354 0.23 -14.38 -24.34
N THR A 355 -0.94 -13.78 -24.11
CA THR A 355 -2.25 -14.43 -24.29
C THR A 355 -2.56 -14.66 -25.77
N LYS A 356 -2.27 -13.69 -26.65
CA LYS A 356 -2.42 -13.83 -28.11
C LYS A 356 -1.52 -14.93 -28.65
N ASP A 357 -0.29 -15.04 -28.16
CA ASP A 357 0.63 -16.13 -28.54
C ASP A 357 0.07 -17.51 -28.16
N LEU A 358 -0.51 -17.64 -26.97
CA LEU A 358 -1.20 -18.86 -26.54
C LEU A 358 -2.34 -19.23 -27.50
N ILE A 359 -3.18 -18.27 -27.87
CA ILE A 359 -4.28 -18.50 -28.81
C ILE A 359 -3.74 -18.92 -30.19
N GLY A 360 -2.66 -18.31 -30.66
CA GLY A 360 -1.99 -18.70 -31.90
C GLY A 360 -1.45 -20.13 -31.88
N MET A 361 -0.96 -20.61 -30.73
CA MET A 361 -0.59 -22.03 -30.55
C MET A 361 -1.80 -22.95 -30.56
N LEU A 362 -2.90 -22.55 -29.89
CA LEU A 362 -4.14 -23.31 -29.84
C LEU A 362 -4.84 -23.42 -31.20
N ALA A 363 -4.69 -22.40 -32.07
CA ALA A 363 -5.23 -22.41 -33.43
C ALA A 363 -4.73 -23.59 -34.29
N ARG A 364 -3.63 -24.25 -33.89
CA ARG A 364 -3.07 -25.43 -34.57
C ARG A 364 -3.68 -26.75 -34.11
N ARG A 365 -4.51 -26.75 -33.06
CA ARG A 365 -5.15 -27.95 -32.50
C ARG A 365 -6.47 -28.24 -33.20
N SER A 366 -6.89 -29.50 -33.16
CA SER A 366 -8.19 -29.91 -33.68
C SER A 366 -9.34 -29.36 -32.82
N LYS A 367 -10.52 -29.20 -33.42
CA LYS A 367 -11.72 -28.75 -32.70
C LYS A 367 -12.08 -29.65 -31.51
N ALA A 368 -11.87 -30.96 -31.63
CA ALA A 368 -12.12 -31.91 -30.54
C ALA A 368 -11.19 -31.66 -29.35
N GLU A 369 -9.91 -31.36 -29.60
CA GLU A 369 -8.95 -31.02 -28.54
C GLU A 369 -9.31 -29.70 -27.87
N LEU A 370 -9.74 -28.70 -28.64
CA LEU A 370 -10.12 -27.38 -28.11
C LEU A 370 -11.36 -27.43 -27.22
N GLN A 371 -12.28 -28.37 -27.45
CA GLN A 371 -13.49 -28.56 -26.63
C GLN A 371 -13.22 -29.26 -25.30
N GLY A 372 -12.00 -29.77 -25.07
CA GLY A 372 -11.64 -30.45 -23.84
C GLY A 372 -11.71 -29.51 -22.61
N PRO A 373 -12.20 -29.99 -21.44
CA PRO A 373 -12.27 -29.18 -20.22
C PRO A 373 -10.88 -28.72 -19.74
N GLU A 374 -9.83 -29.54 -19.97
CA GLU A 374 -8.45 -29.18 -19.64
C GLU A 374 -7.94 -27.96 -20.41
N VAL A 375 -8.36 -27.79 -21.67
CA VAL A 375 -8.02 -26.62 -22.47
C VAL A 375 -8.73 -25.38 -21.92
N ALA A 376 -10.01 -25.52 -21.54
CA ALA A 376 -10.75 -24.41 -20.93
C ALA A 376 -10.11 -23.93 -19.63
N GLU A 377 -9.75 -24.86 -18.73
CA GLU A 377 -9.06 -24.53 -17.48
C GLU A 377 -7.70 -23.87 -17.73
N ALA A 378 -6.88 -24.43 -18.63
CA ALA A 378 -5.56 -23.87 -18.94
C ALA A 378 -5.65 -22.47 -19.58
N VAL A 379 -6.63 -22.24 -20.45
CA VAL A 379 -6.86 -20.93 -21.07
C VAL A 379 -7.35 -19.93 -20.03
N VAL A 380 -8.31 -20.30 -19.17
CA VAL A 380 -8.82 -19.43 -18.10
C VAL A 380 -7.70 -19.05 -17.14
N GLU A 381 -6.86 -20.00 -16.73
CA GLU A 381 -5.74 -19.73 -15.82
C GLU A 381 -4.78 -18.68 -16.38
N ARG A 382 -4.64 -18.60 -17.71
CA ARG A 382 -3.80 -17.60 -18.37
C ARG A 382 -4.52 -16.29 -18.65
N LEU A 383 -5.77 -16.36 -19.10
CA LEU A 383 -6.53 -15.24 -19.62
C LEU A 383 -7.20 -14.42 -18.52
N ALA A 384 -7.82 -15.06 -17.53
CA ALA A 384 -8.60 -14.38 -16.51
C ALA A 384 -7.82 -13.27 -15.77
N PRO A 385 -6.56 -13.48 -15.37
CA PRO A 385 -5.80 -12.40 -14.73
C PRO A 385 -5.51 -11.22 -15.66
N THR A 386 -5.27 -11.48 -16.96
CA THR A 386 -5.08 -10.42 -17.96
C THR A 386 -6.32 -9.57 -18.11
N VAL A 387 -7.49 -10.22 -18.25
CA VAL A 387 -8.78 -9.53 -18.36
C VAL A 387 -9.11 -8.78 -17.06
N LEU A 388 -8.76 -9.35 -15.91
CA LEU A 388 -8.93 -8.67 -14.61
C LEU A 388 -8.12 -7.36 -14.54
N LEU A 389 -6.86 -7.36 -14.99
CA LEU A 389 -6.05 -6.14 -15.07
C LEU A 389 -6.66 -5.10 -16.03
N ILE A 390 -7.28 -5.54 -17.13
CA ILE A 390 -8.03 -4.65 -18.04
C ILE A 390 -9.24 -4.04 -17.32
N GLY A 391 -10.05 -4.86 -16.64
CA GLY A 391 -11.19 -4.39 -15.85
C GLY A 391 -10.77 -3.39 -14.74
N GLN A 392 -9.68 -3.68 -14.03
CA GLN A 392 -9.09 -2.79 -13.03
C GLN A 392 -8.59 -1.48 -13.64
N THR A 393 -8.02 -1.52 -14.85
CA THR A 393 -7.61 -0.33 -15.60
C THR A 393 -8.82 0.57 -15.86
N VAL A 394 -9.91 -0.01 -16.36
CA VAL A 394 -11.15 0.73 -16.69
C VAL A 394 -11.79 1.33 -15.43
N ALA A 395 -11.92 0.54 -14.36
CA ALA A 395 -12.48 1.01 -13.10
C ALA A 395 -11.64 2.16 -12.49
N SER A 396 -10.31 2.01 -12.47
CA SER A 396 -9.42 3.05 -11.91
C SER A 396 -9.42 4.33 -12.75
N ALA A 397 -9.50 4.22 -14.08
CA ALA A 397 -9.64 5.36 -14.98
C ALA A 397 -10.95 6.12 -14.74
N ALA A 398 -12.05 5.36 -14.56
CA ALA A 398 -13.34 5.95 -14.29
C ALA A 398 -13.40 6.60 -12.90
N MET A 399 -12.85 5.97 -11.86
CA MET A 399 -12.71 6.60 -10.53
C MET A 399 -11.97 7.93 -10.62
N ALA A 400 -10.80 7.95 -11.30
CA ALA A 400 -10.02 9.17 -11.47
C ALA A 400 -10.80 10.31 -12.15
N ALA A 401 -11.70 9.97 -13.08
CA ALA A 401 -12.53 10.95 -13.79
C ALA A 401 -13.80 11.35 -13.03
N GLU A 402 -14.41 10.43 -12.29
CA GLU A 402 -15.67 10.60 -11.55
C GLU A 402 -15.46 11.36 -10.23
N GLU A 403 -14.34 11.12 -9.56
CA GLU A 403 -13.94 11.81 -8.33
C GLU A 403 -13.95 13.35 -8.49
N LEU A 404 -13.53 13.83 -9.66
CA LEU A 404 -13.57 15.24 -10.03
C LEU A 404 -14.99 15.83 -10.15
N GLU A 405 -16.01 14.98 -10.31
CA GLU A 405 -17.38 15.40 -10.59
C GLU A 405 -18.25 15.44 -9.33
N PHE A 406 -17.96 14.59 -8.33
CA PHE A 406 -18.76 14.53 -7.11
C PHE A 406 -18.05 15.11 -5.87
N MET A 407 -16.72 15.21 -5.84
CA MET A 407 -16.04 15.82 -4.70
C MET A 407 -16.09 17.34 -4.79
N THR A 408 -16.80 17.97 -3.86
CA THR A 408 -16.92 19.43 -3.81
C THR A 408 -15.87 20.02 -2.87
N GLU A 409 -14.98 20.86 -3.41
CA GLU A 409 -13.88 21.43 -2.63
C GLU A 409 -14.24 22.77 -1.99
N LYS A 410 -14.30 22.79 -0.66
CA LYS A 410 -14.49 23.99 0.17
C LYS A 410 -13.30 24.13 1.11
N SER A 411 -12.22 24.76 0.63
CA SER A 411 -11.04 25.04 1.43
C SER A 411 -10.51 26.45 1.19
N VAL A 412 -9.46 26.83 1.92
CA VAL A 412 -8.75 28.10 1.71
C VAL A 412 -8.21 28.25 0.28
N ASN A 413 -8.22 29.51 -0.19
CA ASN A 413 -7.51 29.90 -1.40
C ASN A 413 -6.03 29.59 -1.22
N TYR A 414 -5.47 28.86 -2.17
CA TYR A 414 -4.10 28.38 -2.10
C TYR A 414 -3.63 27.98 -3.49
N MET A 415 -2.39 28.34 -3.79
CA MET A 415 -1.69 27.91 -4.99
C MET A 415 -0.44 27.19 -4.52
N CYS A 416 -0.25 25.94 -4.97
CA CYS A 416 0.92 25.19 -4.55
C CYS A 416 2.23 25.90 -4.97
N SER A 417 3.18 25.95 -4.03
CA SER A 417 4.56 26.29 -4.33
C SER A 417 5.23 25.13 -5.07
N ILE A 418 5.65 25.34 -6.32
CA ILE A 418 6.36 24.31 -7.10
C ILE A 418 7.62 23.80 -6.38
N PRO A 419 8.48 24.66 -5.81
CA PRO A 419 9.60 24.18 -4.98
C PRO A 419 9.15 23.29 -3.82
N ASN A 420 8.07 23.64 -3.13
CA ASN A 420 7.57 22.83 -2.01
C ASN A 420 7.06 21.47 -2.48
N ILE A 421 6.24 21.42 -3.55
CA ILE A 421 5.76 20.16 -4.14
C ILE A 421 6.95 19.28 -4.56
N LYS A 422 7.98 19.86 -5.18
CA LYS A 422 9.18 19.12 -5.60
C LYS A 422 9.89 18.49 -4.41
N ARG A 423 10.12 19.26 -3.33
CA ARG A 423 10.74 18.73 -2.11
C ARG A 423 9.95 17.57 -1.54
N MET A 424 8.63 17.75 -1.35
CA MET A 424 7.75 16.69 -0.86
C MET A 424 7.78 15.45 -1.77
N SER A 425 7.69 15.65 -3.09
CA SER A 425 7.75 14.56 -4.06
C SER A 425 9.06 13.79 -3.96
N THR A 426 10.20 14.47 -3.82
CA THR A 426 11.51 13.81 -3.63
C THR A 426 11.57 13.06 -2.30
N SER A 427 11.06 13.62 -1.21
CA SER A 427 10.98 12.96 0.10
C SER A 427 10.22 11.63 0.03
N PHE A 428 9.03 11.63 -0.58
CA PHE A 428 8.25 10.41 -0.79
C PHE A 428 8.91 9.45 -1.78
N GLN A 429 9.51 9.96 -2.86
CA GLN A 429 10.16 9.13 -3.88
C GLN A 429 11.31 8.33 -3.27
N SER A 430 12.18 8.95 -2.47
CA SER A 430 13.31 8.28 -1.83
C SER A 430 12.85 7.23 -0.82
N ALA A 431 11.87 7.55 0.03
CA ALA A 431 11.33 6.60 1.01
C ALA A 431 10.59 5.43 0.32
N GLY A 432 9.80 5.72 -0.73
CA GLY A 432 9.08 4.72 -1.50
C GLY A 432 10.01 3.79 -2.28
N ALA A 433 11.07 4.31 -2.91
CA ALA A 433 12.07 3.47 -3.58
C ALA A 433 12.77 2.50 -2.61
N ALA A 434 13.09 2.97 -1.39
CA ALA A 434 13.64 2.11 -0.35
C ALA A 434 12.64 1.02 0.09
N GLY A 435 11.35 1.36 0.22
CA GLY A 435 10.28 0.41 0.52
C GLY A 435 10.08 -0.65 -0.58
N VAL A 436 10.08 -0.24 -1.85
CA VAL A 436 10.02 -1.17 -3.00
C VAL A 436 11.20 -2.14 -2.97
N ASN A 437 12.43 -1.63 -2.80
CA ASN A 437 13.62 -2.48 -2.72
C ASN A 437 13.57 -3.48 -1.56
N TYR A 438 13.06 -3.06 -0.40
CA TYR A 438 12.81 -3.99 0.71
C TYR A 438 11.82 -5.09 0.27
N PHE A 439 10.67 -4.73 -0.29
CA PHE A 439 9.71 -5.72 -0.74
C PHE A 439 10.27 -6.68 -1.80
N GLU A 440 11.12 -6.20 -2.71
CA GLU A 440 11.83 -7.04 -3.68
C GLU A 440 12.70 -8.09 -2.98
N THR A 441 13.53 -7.70 -2.01
CA THR A 441 14.35 -8.64 -1.24
C THR A 441 13.50 -9.59 -0.39
N LEU A 442 12.31 -9.16 0.05
CA LEU A 442 11.41 -9.97 0.87
C LEU A 442 10.73 -11.09 0.08
N LEU A 443 10.21 -10.80 -1.12
CA LEU A 443 9.38 -11.74 -1.88
C LEU A 443 9.88 -12.03 -3.30
N VAL A 444 10.36 -11.02 -4.02
CA VAL A 444 10.71 -11.15 -5.44
C VAL A 444 12.01 -11.93 -5.61
N GLU A 445 13.08 -11.58 -4.89
CA GLU A 445 14.36 -12.30 -4.97
C GLU A 445 14.24 -13.75 -4.50
N PRO A 446 13.55 -14.08 -3.38
CA PRO A 446 13.32 -15.47 -3.00
C PRO A 446 12.51 -16.24 -4.06
N ALA A 447 11.48 -15.63 -4.64
CA ALA A 447 10.72 -16.25 -5.72
C ALA A 447 11.59 -16.50 -6.97
N ALA A 448 12.44 -15.55 -7.36
CA ALA A 448 13.38 -15.72 -8.46
C ALA A 448 14.31 -16.92 -8.24
N LYS A 449 14.90 -17.02 -7.03
CA LYS A 449 15.79 -18.13 -6.66
C LYS A 449 15.05 -19.47 -6.59
N GLN A 450 13.88 -19.50 -5.95
CA GLN A 450 13.09 -20.71 -5.76
C GLN A 450 12.60 -21.32 -7.08
N PHE A 451 12.18 -20.48 -8.02
CA PHE A 451 11.57 -20.92 -9.28
C PHE A 451 12.53 -20.86 -10.48
N GLY A 452 13.81 -20.48 -10.27
CA GLY A 452 14.79 -20.34 -11.35
C GLY A 452 14.42 -19.28 -12.39
N LEU A 453 13.74 -18.21 -11.95
CA LEU A 453 13.26 -17.12 -12.81
C LEU A 453 14.26 -15.98 -12.86
N THR A 454 14.25 -15.19 -13.94
CA THR A 454 14.88 -13.86 -13.90
C THR A 454 14.13 -12.95 -12.92
N MET A 455 14.78 -11.86 -12.48
CA MET A 455 14.10 -10.88 -11.62
C MET A 455 12.83 -10.33 -12.27
N ASP A 456 12.86 -10.04 -13.57
CA ASP A 456 11.69 -9.51 -14.28
C ASP A 456 10.54 -10.53 -14.33
N GLN A 457 10.85 -11.80 -14.58
CA GLN A 457 9.86 -12.88 -14.53
C GLN A 457 9.27 -13.05 -13.12
N ALA A 458 10.10 -12.92 -12.08
CA ALA A 458 9.64 -12.98 -10.69
C ALA A 458 8.76 -11.77 -10.33
N ARG A 459 9.10 -10.56 -10.79
CA ARG A 459 8.28 -9.36 -10.63
C ARG A 459 6.90 -9.55 -11.24
N VAL A 460 6.84 -10.01 -12.50
CA VAL A 460 5.57 -10.31 -13.19
C VAL A 460 4.78 -11.33 -12.39
N ARG A 461 5.41 -12.40 -11.91
CA ARG A 461 4.74 -13.43 -11.10
C ARG A 461 4.12 -12.86 -9.82
N ILE A 462 4.88 -12.07 -9.05
CA ILE A 462 4.37 -11.46 -7.79
C ILE A 462 3.27 -10.43 -8.09
N ALA A 463 3.39 -9.67 -9.17
CA ALA A 463 2.40 -8.69 -9.59
C ALA A 463 1.02 -9.30 -9.89
N MET A 464 0.96 -10.58 -10.27
CA MET A 464 -0.31 -11.28 -10.53
C MET A 464 -1.17 -11.43 -9.27
N SER A 465 -0.54 -11.59 -8.10
CA SER A 465 -1.25 -11.66 -6.81
C SER A 465 -1.28 -10.32 -6.08
N GLU A 466 -0.26 -9.48 -6.30
CA GLU A 466 -0.08 -8.19 -5.62
C GLU A 466 0.04 -7.06 -6.66
N PRO A 467 -1.05 -6.66 -7.31
CA PRO A 467 -0.99 -5.64 -8.36
C PRO A 467 -0.57 -4.26 -7.81
N ASN A 468 -0.67 -4.01 -6.50
CA ASN A 468 -0.16 -2.78 -5.88
C ASN A 468 1.37 -2.71 -5.87
N TYR A 469 2.08 -3.85 -5.78
CA TYR A 469 3.55 -3.90 -5.86
C TYR A 469 4.04 -3.32 -7.18
N LEU A 470 3.30 -3.67 -8.22
CA LEU A 470 3.55 -3.30 -9.58
C LEU A 470 3.49 -1.80 -9.82
N VAL A 471 2.40 -1.21 -9.32
CA VAL A 471 2.19 0.23 -9.32
C VAL A 471 3.32 0.89 -8.54
N SER A 472 3.68 0.41 -7.34
CA SER A 472 4.79 0.97 -6.57
C SER A 472 6.12 0.93 -7.32
N TYR A 473 6.45 -0.20 -7.93
CA TYR A 473 7.71 -0.38 -8.68
C TYR A 473 7.80 0.57 -9.87
N MET A 474 6.71 0.73 -10.64
CA MET A 474 6.68 1.68 -11.74
C MET A 474 6.84 3.12 -11.25
N LEU A 475 6.12 3.47 -10.19
CA LEU A 475 6.06 4.84 -9.69
C LEU A 475 7.35 5.27 -8.98
N SER A 476 8.10 4.34 -8.35
CA SER A 476 9.42 4.65 -7.81
C SER A 476 10.43 5.03 -8.90
N HIS A 477 10.18 4.61 -10.15
CA HIS A 477 11.01 4.90 -11.32
C HIS A 477 10.38 5.91 -12.30
N LEU A 478 9.27 6.57 -11.92
CA LEU A 478 8.42 7.34 -12.84
C LEU A 478 9.17 8.35 -13.73
N GLN A 479 10.24 8.96 -13.23
CA GLN A 479 11.06 9.93 -13.98
C GLN A 479 11.90 9.30 -15.11
N GLN A 480 12.15 8.00 -15.03
CA GLN A 480 12.97 7.23 -15.98
C GLN A 480 12.11 6.44 -16.97
N VAL A 481 10.78 6.46 -16.79
CA VAL A 481 9.85 5.66 -17.58
C VAL A 481 9.47 6.40 -18.88
N ASP A 482 9.73 5.78 -20.01
CA ASP A 482 9.27 6.22 -21.33
C ASP A 482 7.72 6.09 -21.48
N GLY A 483 7.18 6.57 -22.59
CA GLY A 483 5.75 6.47 -22.89
C GLY A 483 4.93 7.61 -22.27
N LEU A 484 3.81 7.28 -21.63
CA LEU A 484 2.84 8.28 -21.17
C LEU A 484 3.44 9.34 -20.21
N PRO A 485 4.24 8.99 -19.17
CA PRO A 485 4.84 10.00 -18.29
C PRO A 485 5.71 11.01 -19.06
N LYS A 486 6.53 10.52 -20.00
CA LYS A 486 7.36 11.38 -20.88
C LYS A 486 6.50 12.30 -21.74
N GLN A 487 5.45 11.78 -22.37
CA GLN A 487 4.50 12.58 -23.16
C GLN A 487 3.82 13.66 -22.32
N LEU A 488 3.41 13.35 -21.08
CA LEU A 488 2.81 14.32 -20.16
C LEU A 488 3.82 15.38 -19.71
N LYS A 489 5.09 14.99 -19.46
CA LYS A 489 6.18 15.93 -19.15
C LYS A 489 6.40 16.91 -20.30
N GLU A 490 6.44 16.42 -21.53
CA GLU A 490 6.58 17.23 -22.74
C GLU A 490 5.37 18.15 -22.96
N LEU A 491 4.15 17.63 -22.72
CA LEU A 491 2.90 18.37 -22.89
C LEU A 491 2.71 19.51 -21.88
N TRP A 492 2.94 19.26 -20.60
CA TRP A 492 2.70 20.26 -19.54
C TRP A 492 3.94 21.07 -19.20
N GLY A 493 5.13 20.52 -19.44
CA GLY A 493 6.40 21.10 -19.02
C GLY A 493 6.73 20.79 -17.56
N GLU A 494 8.01 20.55 -17.28
CA GLU A 494 8.54 20.16 -15.96
C GLU A 494 8.35 21.21 -14.85
N LYS A 495 8.11 22.46 -15.25
CA LYS A 495 7.84 23.58 -14.34
C LYS A 495 6.35 23.80 -14.07
N SER A 496 5.44 23.00 -14.64
CA SER A 496 4.01 23.16 -14.42
C SER A 496 3.56 22.59 -13.06
N PRO A 497 2.55 23.20 -12.41
CA PRO A 497 1.92 22.60 -11.23
C PRO A 497 1.38 21.19 -11.52
N GLN A 498 0.79 20.97 -12.70
CA GLN A 498 0.23 19.68 -13.14
C GLN A 498 1.27 18.56 -13.08
N TRP A 499 2.43 18.78 -13.71
CA TRP A 499 3.51 17.81 -13.70
C TRP A 499 4.02 17.53 -12.29
N ASN A 500 4.21 18.58 -11.47
CA ASN A 500 4.78 18.41 -10.15
C ASN A 500 3.78 17.74 -9.17
N LEU A 501 2.48 18.01 -9.30
CA LEU A 501 1.43 17.30 -8.55
C LEU A 501 1.31 15.84 -8.98
N LEU A 502 1.45 15.54 -10.28
CA LEU A 502 1.51 14.16 -10.78
C LEU A 502 2.69 13.40 -10.16
N MET A 503 3.87 14.03 -10.12
CA MET A 503 5.05 13.43 -9.50
C MET A 503 4.87 13.20 -8.01
N LEU A 504 4.26 14.16 -7.28
CA LEU A 504 3.94 13.98 -5.87
C LEU A 504 2.95 12.83 -5.67
N ALA A 505 1.86 12.80 -6.42
CA ALA A 505 0.84 11.75 -6.38
C ALA A 505 1.46 10.35 -6.60
N GLY A 506 2.34 10.21 -7.61
CA GLY A 506 3.02 8.96 -7.86
C GLY A 506 4.00 8.55 -6.76
N SER A 507 4.73 9.53 -6.21
CA SER A 507 5.70 9.28 -5.14
C SER A 507 5.01 8.85 -3.84
N GLU A 508 3.93 9.53 -3.45
CA GLU A 508 3.10 9.17 -2.30
C GLU A 508 2.52 7.76 -2.46
N LEU A 509 1.94 7.46 -3.63
CA LEU A 509 1.34 6.16 -3.91
C LEU A 509 2.38 5.03 -3.84
N ALA A 510 3.60 5.23 -4.38
CA ALA A 510 4.70 4.27 -4.24
C ALA A 510 5.07 4.03 -2.77
N TYR A 511 5.18 5.09 -1.97
CA TYR A 511 5.51 5.00 -0.56
C TYR A 511 4.46 4.22 0.25
N TYR A 512 3.18 4.58 0.17
CA TYR A 512 2.14 3.93 0.97
C TYR A 512 1.87 2.49 0.53
N ASN A 513 1.83 2.20 -0.77
CA ASN A 513 1.64 0.82 -1.25
C ASN A 513 2.80 -0.10 -0.85
N SER A 514 4.06 0.37 -0.92
CA SER A 514 5.20 -0.45 -0.49
C SER A 514 5.16 -0.72 1.02
N ALA A 515 4.75 0.26 1.82
CA ALA A 515 4.55 0.07 3.25
C ALA A 515 3.42 -0.91 3.59
N GLU A 516 2.30 -0.86 2.86
CA GLU A 516 1.21 -1.83 2.99
C GLU A 516 1.70 -3.26 2.74
N LEU A 517 2.45 -3.45 1.66
CA LEU A 517 3.01 -4.76 1.28
C LEU A 517 4.00 -5.30 2.32
N ILE A 518 4.89 -4.44 2.84
CA ILE A 518 5.79 -4.79 3.94
C ILE A 518 4.98 -5.18 5.18
N ALA A 519 3.97 -4.40 5.55
CA ALA A 519 3.14 -4.70 6.70
C ALA A 519 2.40 -6.03 6.53
N LYS A 520 1.81 -6.28 5.36
CA LYS A 520 1.08 -7.52 5.01
C LYS A 520 1.98 -8.75 5.13
N TYR A 521 3.13 -8.73 4.46
CA TYR A 521 3.95 -9.94 4.30
C TYR A 521 5.00 -10.14 5.38
N TYR A 522 5.64 -9.06 5.84
CA TYR A 522 6.68 -9.16 6.87
C TYR A 522 6.08 -9.05 8.27
N SER A 523 5.38 -7.96 8.57
CA SER A 523 4.98 -7.67 9.95
C SER A 523 3.82 -8.56 10.38
N LEU A 524 2.71 -8.56 9.65
CA LEU A 524 1.48 -9.25 10.06
C LEU A 524 1.52 -10.76 9.77
N GLY A 525 2.38 -11.20 8.85
CA GLY A 525 2.46 -12.60 8.41
C GLY A 525 1.16 -13.06 7.77
N ILE A 526 0.59 -12.26 6.86
CA ILE A 526 -0.64 -12.61 6.15
C ILE A 526 -0.36 -13.76 5.19
N SER A 527 -1.17 -14.81 5.31
CA SER A 527 -1.25 -15.88 4.31
C SER A 527 -2.42 -15.63 3.37
N THR A 528 -2.20 -15.88 2.08
CA THR A 528 -3.20 -15.73 1.03
C THR A 528 -3.56 -17.08 0.42
N ASP A 529 -4.83 -17.30 0.15
CA ASP A 529 -5.32 -18.43 -0.63
C ASP A 529 -4.85 -18.31 -2.08
N TYR A 530 -4.25 -19.38 -2.62
CA TYR A 530 -3.62 -19.33 -3.94
C TYR A 530 -4.62 -19.27 -5.10
N GLN A 531 -5.86 -19.74 -4.91
CA GLN A 531 -6.88 -19.77 -5.97
C GLN A 531 -7.59 -18.43 -6.08
N THR A 532 -7.87 -17.82 -4.94
CA THR A 532 -8.68 -16.60 -4.82
C THR A 532 -7.85 -15.34 -4.58
N GLY A 533 -6.58 -15.47 -4.17
CA GLY A 533 -5.71 -14.36 -3.77
C GLY A 533 -6.09 -13.71 -2.43
N ARG A 534 -7.15 -14.19 -1.75
CA ARG A 534 -7.68 -13.56 -0.54
C ARG A 534 -6.88 -13.97 0.70
N ALA A 535 -6.76 -13.06 1.66
CA ALA A 535 -6.15 -13.36 2.95
C ALA A 535 -6.99 -14.40 3.72
N ASN A 536 -6.36 -15.46 4.21
CA ASN A 536 -7.01 -16.56 4.94
C ASN A 536 -6.47 -16.75 6.37
N ALA A 537 -5.30 -16.22 6.70
CA ALA A 537 -4.74 -16.25 8.05
C ALA A 537 -3.83 -15.04 8.30
N VAL A 538 -3.71 -14.66 9.58
CA VAL A 538 -2.80 -13.62 10.08
C VAL A 538 -1.99 -14.18 11.25
N GLN A 539 -0.67 -14.09 11.19
CA GLN A 539 0.20 -14.61 12.24
C GLN A 539 0.11 -13.78 13.54
N HIS A 540 -0.02 -12.46 13.41
CA HIS A 540 0.03 -11.53 14.53
C HIS A 540 -1.31 -10.81 14.76
N GLU A 541 -2.40 -11.58 14.94
CA GLU A 541 -3.78 -11.05 15.00
C GLU A 541 -3.98 -9.95 16.04
N LYS A 542 -3.50 -10.13 17.27
CA LYS A 542 -3.67 -9.10 18.32
C LYS A 542 -2.92 -7.82 17.97
N ALA A 543 -1.72 -7.91 17.38
CA ALA A 543 -0.98 -6.74 16.92
C ALA A 543 -1.71 -6.06 15.75
N PHE A 544 -2.25 -6.84 14.82
CA PHE A 544 -3.04 -6.33 13.71
C PHE A 544 -4.25 -5.52 14.17
N MET A 545 -5.02 -6.03 15.13
CA MET A 545 -6.18 -5.30 15.67
C MET A 545 -5.79 -3.99 16.38
N ASN A 546 -4.64 -3.96 17.06
CA ASN A 546 -4.11 -2.73 17.65
C ASN A 546 -3.62 -1.73 16.59
N MET A 547 -3.00 -2.22 15.51
CA MET A 547 -2.62 -1.39 14.37
C MET A 547 -3.84 -0.75 13.72
N LEU A 548 -4.92 -1.52 13.52
CA LEU A 548 -6.19 -0.99 12.99
C LEU A 548 -6.80 0.10 13.89
N ALA A 549 -6.88 -0.14 15.19
CA ALA A 549 -7.39 0.85 16.14
C ALA A 549 -6.51 2.11 16.20
N SER A 550 -5.19 1.94 16.07
CA SER A 550 -4.25 3.07 16.07
C SER A 550 -4.33 3.87 14.77
N ALA A 551 -4.42 3.20 13.61
CA ALA A 551 -4.55 3.85 12.31
C ALA A 551 -5.85 4.66 12.22
N GLU A 552 -6.96 4.14 12.75
CA GLU A 552 -8.24 4.86 12.87
C GLU A 552 -8.08 6.16 13.67
N ARG A 553 -7.45 6.07 14.85
CA ARG A 553 -7.21 7.24 15.70
C ARG A 553 -6.27 8.23 15.03
N THR A 554 -5.20 7.76 14.39
CA THR A 554 -4.22 8.58 13.67
C THR A 554 -4.85 9.28 12.48
N ALA A 555 -5.78 8.65 11.76
CA ALA A 555 -6.53 9.29 10.69
C ALA A 555 -7.30 10.52 11.19
N ARG A 556 -7.99 10.41 12.34
CA ARG A 556 -8.71 11.54 12.96
C ARG A 556 -7.77 12.59 13.58
N SER A 557 -6.63 12.19 14.13
CA SER A 557 -5.60 13.12 14.61
C SER A 557 -4.97 13.90 13.45
N SER A 558 -4.69 13.25 12.33
CA SER A 558 -4.16 13.88 11.13
C SER A 558 -5.20 14.83 10.53
N ALA A 559 -6.47 14.43 10.48
CA ALA A 559 -7.59 15.27 10.07
C ALA A 559 -7.72 16.54 10.95
N ARG A 560 -7.47 16.43 12.26
CA ARG A 560 -7.40 17.61 13.15
C ARG A 560 -6.27 18.54 12.71
N GLY A 561 -5.08 18.00 12.43
CA GLY A 561 -3.95 18.75 11.91
C GLY A 561 -4.29 19.50 10.61
N ALA A 562 -4.92 18.82 9.65
CA ALA A 562 -5.36 19.42 8.40
C ALA A 562 -6.40 20.52 8.62
N ARG A 563 -7.38 20.30 9.50
CA ARG A 563 -8.38 21.34 9.84
C ARG A 563 -7.73 22.58 10.43
N ILE A 564 -6.73 22.42 11.30
CA ILE A 564 -5.99 23.55 11.89
C ILE A 564 -5.19 24.30 10.82
N ALA A 565 -4.46 23.58 9.97
CA ALA A 565 -3.58 24.19 8.97
C ALA A 565 -4.34 24.81 7.80
N THR A 566 -5.53 24.30 7.47
CA THR A 566 -6.19 24.59 6.18
C THR A 566 -7.63 25.08 6.32
N GLY A 567 -8.18 25.09 7.54
CA GLY A 567 -9.57 25.45 7.82
C GLY A 567 -10.59 24.31 7.58
N SER A 568 -10.19 23.21 6.95
CA SER A 568 -11.08 22.09 6.59
C SER A 568 -10.41 20.72 6.70
N ILE A 569 -11.20 19.66 6.80
CA ILE A 569 -10.70 18.28 6.61
C ILE A 569 -10.84 17.94 5.13
N PRO A 570 -9.78 17.45 4.45
CA PRO A 570 -9.87 17.04 3.05
C PRO A 570 -10.98 16.02 2.82
N VAL A 571 -11.79 16.20 1.77
CA VAL A 571 -12.90 15.28 1.44
C VAL A 571 -12.37 13.87 1.10
N GLN A 572 -11.18 13.78 0.52
CA GLN A 572 -10.50 12.52 0.22
C GLN A 572 -10.13 11.76 1.50
N ALA A 573 -9.70 12.48 2.54
CA ALA A 573 -9.44 11.89 3.85
C ALA A 573 -10.72 11.33 4.47
N LYS A 574 -11.81 12.09 4.41
CA LYS A 574 -13.13 11.63 4.89
C LYS A 574 -13.62 10.39 4.14
N LEU A 575 -13.47 10.37 2.81
CA LEU A 575 -13.85 9.24 1.97
C LEU A 575 -13.08 7.98 2.34
N ALA A 576 -11.75 8.06 2.38
CA ALA A 576 -10.89 6.94 2.77
C ALA A 576 -11.21 6.45 4.20
N TYR A 577 -11.44 7.37 5.14
CA TYR A 577 -11.85 7.03 6.50
C TYR A 577 -13.18 6.26 6.53
N GLN A 578 -14.22 6.72 5.83
CA GLN A 578 -15.50 6.01 5.77
C GLN A 578 -15.38 4.62 5.15
N GLN A 579 -14.60 4.49 4.07
CA GLN A 579 -14.32 3.19 3.45
C GLN A 579 -13.58 2.27 4.43
N ALA A 580 -12.61 2.78 5.16
CA ALA A 580 -11.86 2.04 6.17
C ALA A 580 -12.77 1.56 7.32
N THR A 581 -13.64 2.41 7.85
CA THR A 581 -14.56 2.04 8.93
C THR A 581 -15.50 0.91 8.52
N ILE A 582 -15.97 0.91 7.26
CA ILE A 582 -16.82 -0.17 6.73
C ILE A 582 -16.00 -1.46 6.55
N ALA A 583 -14.81 -1.36 5.94
CA ALA A 583 -13.97 -2.51 5.65
C ALA A 583 -13.43 -3.19 6.93
N ARG A 584 -13.22 -2.42 8.01
CA ARG A 584 -12.78 -2.93 9.31
C ARG A 584 -13.73 -3.98 9.91
N GLU A 585 -15.03 -3.87 9.60
CA GLU A 585 -16.07 -4.80 10.06
C GLU A 585 -16.22 -6.04 9.14
N GLY A 586 -15.45 -6.11 8.05
CA GLY A 586 -15.48 -7.18 7.07
C GLY A 586 -14.60 -8.39 7.41
N ASP A 587 -14.30 -9.19 6.37
CA ASP A 587 -13.40 -10.33 6.51
C ASP A 587 -11.92 -9.92 6.60
N LEU A 588 -11.01 -10.88 6.72
CA LEU A 588 -9.59 -10.57 6.90
C LEU A 588 -9.01 -9.72 5.75
N SER A 589 -9.46 -9.94 4.52
CA SER A 589 -9.00 -9.11 3.38
C SER A 589 -9.54 -7.69 3.51
N ASP A 590 -10.84 -7.55 3.85
CA ASP A 590 -11.44 -6.23 4.08
C ASP A 590 -10.72 -5.48 5.23
N LYS A 591 -10.29 -6.17 6.29
CA LYS A 591 -9.53 -5.55 7.38
C LYS A 591 -8.14 -5.08 6.94
N ILE A 592 -7.46 -5.80 6.04
CA ILE A 592 -6.17 -5.35 5.50
C ILE A 592 -6.39 -4.09 4.66
N ASP A 593 -7.42 -4.09 3.81
CA ASP A 593 -7.83 -2.91 3.05
C ASP A 593 -8.17 -1.74 3.99
N ALA A 594 -8.84 -2.00 5.12
CA ALA A 594 -9.17 -0.99 6.12
C ALA A 594 -7.91 -0.31 6.70
N LEU A 595 -6.86 -1.08 7.00
CA LEU A 595 -5.59 -0.53 7.46
C LEU A 595 -4.99 0.42 6.42
N SER A 596 -4.94 -0.02 5.15
CA SER A 596 -4.44 0.80 4.04
C SER A 596 -5.28 2.08 3.86
N GLN A 597 -6.61 1.98 3.95
CA GLN A 597 -7.51 3.13 3.81
C GLN A 597 -7.39 4.12 4.99
N PHE A 598 -7.16 3.67 6.22
CA PHE A 598 -6.86 4.58 7.34
C PHE A 598 -5.51 5.30 7.16
N TRP A 599 -4.50 4.61 6.62
CA TRP A 599 -3.23 5.25 6.25
C TRP A 599 -3.40 6.26 5.13
N LEU A 600 -4.18 5.95 4.11
CA LEU A 600 -4.51 6.89 3.03
C LEU A 600 -5.30 8.11 3.55
N SER A 601 -6.24 7.91 4.48
CA SER A 601 -6.93 9.01 5.15
C SER A 601 -5.96 9.92 5.91
N SER A 602 -4.97 9.34 6.59
CA SER A 602 -3.92 10.08 7.29
C SER A 602 -3.04 10.83 6.28
N ALA A 603 -2.65 10.17 5.18
CA ALA A 603 -1.82 10.70 4.12
C ALA A 603 -2.40 12.00 3.55
N TYR A 604 -3.65 12.00 3.08
CA TYR A 604 -4.28 13.21 2.54
C TYR A 604 -4.28 14.38 3.53
N SER A 605 -4.50 14.09 4.81
CA SER A 605 -4.46 15.11 5.85
C SER A 605 -3.05 15.64 6.12
N GLN A 606 -2.04 14.76 6.10
CA GLN A 606 -0.64 15.13 6.25
C GLN A 606 -0.15 15.94 5.05
N THR A 607 -0.46 15.52 3.83
CA THR A 607 -0.17 16.24 2.59
C THR A 607 -0.80 17.63 2.61
N ALA A 608 -2.04 17.76 3.07
CA ALA A 608 -2.69 19.06 3.24
C ALA A 608 -1.91 19.99 4.18
N VAL A 609 -1.44 19.47 5.32
CA VAL A 609 -0.61 20.22 6.27
C VAL A 609 0.74 20.61 5.66
N MET A 610 1.40 19.69 4.95
CA MET A 610 2.71 19.92 4.33
C MET A 610 2.64 20.94 3.18
N LEU A 611 1.59 20.89 2.35
CA LEU A 611 1.35 21.87 1.31
C LEU A 611 1.05 23.26 1.90
N ALA A 612 0.24 23.33 2.96
CA ALA A 612 -0.10 24.60 3.61
C ALA A 612 1.11 25.32 4.25
N ARG A 613 2.24 24.62 4.43
CA ARG A 613 3.51 25.23 4.83
C ARG A 613 4.16 25.86 3.61
N ASN A 614 4.20 27.19 3.58
CA ASN A 614 4.98 27.95 2.60
C ASN A 614 6.40 28.18 3.10
#